data_AF-A0A8S2UJI1-F1
#
_entry.id   AF-A0A8S2UJI1-F1
#
_cell.length_a   1.000
_cell.length_b   1.000
_cell.length_c   1.000
_cell.angle_alpha   90.00
_cell.angle_beta   90.00
_cell.angle_gamma   90.00
#
_symmetry.space_group_name_H-M   'P 1'
#
loop_
_entity.id
_entity.type
_entity.pdbx_description
1 polymer ?
#
loop_
_entity_poly.entity_id
_entity_poly.type
_entity_poly.pdbx_seq_one_letter_code
_entity_poly.pdbx_strand_id
1 'polypeptide(L)' 'MALTDYLARDLDNIRLEQVVKKIVYNEKFVEVSTTDGQVYRAEFVLITVPLGVMKSKQIEFNPSL' A
#
# COMPACT_ATOMS: atom_id res chain seq x y z
N MET A 1 19.37 -5.42 17.50
CA MET A 1 18.72 -5.51 16.18
C MET A 1 17.36 -6.14 16.38
N ALA A 2 16.27 -5.47 15.98
CA ALA A 2 14.93 -6.03 16.14
C ALA A 2 14.67 -7.11 15.09
N LEU A 3 13.73 -8.02 15.35
CA LEU A 3 13.34 -9.05 14.39
C LEU A 3 12.82 -8.45 13.07
N THR A 4 12.10 -7.33 13.15
CA THR A 4 11.59 -6.60 11.98
C THR A 4 12.73 -6.11 11.08
N ASP A 5 13.81 -5.60 11.68
CA ASP A 5 14.98 -5.13 10.94
C ASP A 5 15.69 -6.30 10.25
N TYR A 6 15.73 -7.46 10.90
CA TYR A 6 16.29 -8.68 10.31
C TYR A 6 15.54 -9.13 9.05
N LEU A 7 14.20 -9.09 9.08
CA LEU A 7 13.36 -9.50 7.96
C LEU A 7 13.41 -8.47 6.81
N ALA A 8 13.57 -7.19 7.12
CA ALA A 8 13.58 -6.12 6.14
C ALA A 8 14.92 -6.00 5.38
N ARG A 9 16.02 -6.53 5.91
CA ARG A 9 17.38 -6.26 5.41
C ARG A 9 17.64 -6.66 3.95
N ASP A 10 16.93 -7.66 3.45
CA ASP A 10 17.10 -8.22 2.10
C ASP A 10 16.00 -7.72 1.13
N LEU A 11 15.21 -6.72 1.55
CA LEU A 11 14.17 -6.07 0.77
C LEU A 11 14.64 -4.66 0.35
N ASP A 12 15.31 -4.58 -0.79
CA ASP A 12 15.97 -3.35 -1.26
C ASP A 12 15.03 -2.18 -1.60
N ASN A 13 13.71 -2.41 -1.69
CA ASN A 13 12.75 -1.42 -2.17
C ASN A 13 11.61 -1.14 -1.18
N ILE A 14 11.92 -1.11 0.13
CA ILE A 14 10.97 -0.62 1.14
C ILE A 14 10.94 0.91 1.09
N ARG A 15 9.78 1.47 0.78
CA ARG A 15 9.58 2.92 0.67
C ARG A 15 8.87 3.46 1.90
N LEU A 16 9.63 4.12 2.77
CA LEU A 16 9.09 4.79 3.96
C LEU A 16 8.46 6.14 3.58
N GLU A 17 7.64 6.68 4.47
CA GLU A 17 6.92 7.96 4.29
C GLU A 17 5.97 7.99 3.07
N GLN A 18 5.70 6.83 2.47
CA GLN A 18 4.76 6.66 1.36
C GLN A 18 3.37 6.32 1.88
N VAL A 19 2.62 7.33 2.32
CA VAL A 19 1.26 7.15 2.83
C VAL A 19 0.29 6.93 1.66
N VAL A 20 -0.27 5.73 1.56
CA VAL A 20 -1.26 5.37 0.53
C VAL A 20 -2.60 6.05 0.82
N LYS A 21 -3.21 6.66 -0.21
CA LYS A 21 -4.52 7.35 -0.12
C LYS A 21 -5.59 6.71 -1.01
N LYS A 22 -5.21 6.14 -2.15
CA LYS A 22 -6.17 5.55 -3.10
C LYS A 22 -5.61 4.29 -3.74
N ILE A 23 -6.48 3.31 -3.94
CA ILE A 23 -6.20 2.06 -4.63
C ILE A 23 -7.27 1.86 -5.70
N VAL A 24 -6.86 1.86 -6.96
CA VAL A 24 -7.70 1.52 -8.11
C VAL A 24 -7.32 0.12 -8.58
N TYR A 25 -8.27 -0.80 -8.71
CA TYR A 25 -7.99 -2.16 -9.14
C TYR A 25 -9.05 -2.67 -10.11
N ASN A 26 -8.61 -3.55 -11.01
CA ASN A 26 -9.46 -4.30 -11.93
C ASN A 26 -8.78 -5.62 -12.28
N GLU A 27 -9.35 -6.38 -13.23
CA GLU A 27 -8.82 -7.69 -13.63
C GLU A 27 -7.41 -7.65 -14.27
N LYS A 28 -6.91 -6.47 -14.67
CA LYS A 28 -5.64 -6.32 -15.39
C LYS A 28 -4.54 -5.68 -14.56
N PHE A 29 -4.88 -4.78 -13.64
CA PHE A 29 -3.88 -4.05 -12.87
C PHE A 29 -4.42 -3.51 -11.55
N VAL A 30 -3.48 -3.12 -10.70
CA VAL A 30 -3.68 -2.27 -9.52
C VAL A 30 -2.83 -1.02 -9.65
N GLU A 31 -3.43 0.13 -9.33
CA GLU A 31 -2.78 1.42 -9.21
C GLU A 31 -2.93 1.92 -7.77
N VAL A 32 -1.81 2.30 -7.15
CA VAL A 32 -1.74 2.81 -5.78
C VAL A 32 -1.25 4.26 -5.83
N SER A 33 -2.06 5.18 -5.33
CA SER A 33 -1.72 6.59 -5.22
C SER A 33 -1.43 6.98 -3.78
N THR A 34 -0.33 7.69 -3.56
CA THR A 34 0.09 8.19 -2.25
C THR A 34 -0.29 9.65 -2.05
N THR A 35 -0.21 10.14 -0.81
CA THR A 35 -0.56 11.52 -0.45
C THR A 35 0.36 12.57 -1.08
N ASP A 36 1.61 12.21 -1.37
CA ASP A 36 2.61 13.05 -2.05
C ASP A 36 2.46 13.04 -3.59
N GLY A 37 1.46 12.34 -4.12
CA GLY A 37 1.14 12.30 -5.55
C GLY A 37 1.90 11.23 -6.33
N GLN A 38 2.72 10.39 -5.70
CA GLN A 38 3.33 9.25 -6.38
C GLN A 38 2.28 8.19 -6.75
N VAL A 39 2.53 7.52 -7.87
CA VAL A 39 1.65 6.48 -8.40
C VAL A 39 2.47 5.24 -8.71
N TYR A 40 2.05 4.12 -8.14
CA TYR A 40 2.66 2.81 -8.33
C TYR A 40 1.68 1.90 -9.07
N ARG A 41 2.17 1.10 -10.03
CA ARG A 41 1.36 0.13 -10.77
C ARG A 41 1.95 -1.26 -10.67
N ALA A 42 1.08 -2.25 -10.51
CA ALA A 42 1.42 -3.67 -10.46
C ALA A 42 0.24 -4.53 -10.96
N GLU A 43 0.47 -5.83 -11.14
CA GLU A 43 -0.59 -6.79 -11.46
C GLU A 43 -1.45 -7.12 -10.22
N PHE A 44 -0.82 -7.14 -9.03
CA PHE A 44 -1.48 -7.48 -7.76
C PHE A 44 -1.03 -6.54 -6.63
N VAL A 45 -1.85 -6.45 -5.57
CA VAL A 45 -1.51 -5.73 -4.33
C VAL A 45 -1.82 -6.59 -3.11
N LEU A 46 -0.92 -6.57 -2.11
CA LEU A 46 -1.15 -7.16 -0.79
C LEU A 46 -1.29 -6.03 0.23
N ILE A 47 -2.38 -6.05 0.99
CA ILE A 47 -2.71 -4.98 1.94
C ILE A 47 -2.63 -5.54 3.36
N THR A 48 -1.70 -4.99 4.15
CA THR A 48 -1.46 -5.39 5.54
C THR A 48 -1.63 -4.23 6.52
N VAL A 49 -2.45 -3.24 6.18
CA VAL A 49 -2.73 -2.11 7.08
C VAL A 49 -3.60 -2.56 8.26
N PRO A 50 -3.48 -1.92 9.44
CA PRO A 50 -4.32 -2.24 10.59
C PRO A 50 -5.82 -2.06 10.31
N LEU A 51 -6.66 -2.86 10.97
CA LEU A 51 -8.12 -2.77 10.83
C LEU A 51 -8.68 -1.36 11.13
N GLY A 52 -8.06 -0.62 12.05
CA GLY A 52 -8.45 0.76 12.36
C GLY A 52 -8.29 1.71 11.17
N VAL A 53 -7.30 1.49 10.31
CA VAL A 53 -7.09 2.26 9.06
C VAL A 53 -8.23 1.98 8.07
N MET A 54 -8.62 0.70 7.93
CA MET A 54 -9.73 0.31 7.06
C MET A 54 -11.06 0.91 7.53
N LYS A 55 -11.35 0.84 8.83
CA LYS A 55 -12.61 1.37 9.40
C LYS A 55 -12.72 2.89 9.32
N SER A 56 -11.60 3.59 9.38
CA SER A 56 -11.55 5.06 9.28
C SER A 56 -11.62 5.58 7.84
N LYS A 57 -11.71 4.69 6.84
CA LYS A 57 -11.81 5.05 5.41
C LYS A 57 -10.70 6.00 4.95
N GLN A 58 -9.49 5.86 5.51
CA GLN A 58 -8.33 6.67 5.14
C GLN A 58 -7.78 6.33 3.75
N ILE A 59 -8.07 5.13 3.26
CA ILE A 59 -7.72 4.66 1.92
C ILE A 59 -9.00 4.50 1.11
N GLU A 60 -9.09 5.19 -0.02
CA GLU A 60 -10.16 5.03 -0.99
C GLU A 60 -9.90 3.81 -1.88
N PHE A 61 -10.90 2.94 -2.01
CA PHE A 61 -10.86 1.79 -2.91
C PHE A 61 -11.81 2.02 -4.09
N ASN A 62 -11.32 1.77 -5.31
CA ASN A 62 -12.12 1.83 -6.53
C ASN A 62 -11.88 0.60 -7.42
N PRO A 63 -12.85 -0.32 -7.56
CA PRO A 63 -14.20 -0.27 -6.98
C PRO A 63 -14.18 -0.34 -5.44
N SER A 64 -15.26 0.12 -4.80
CA SER A 64 -15.38 0.08 -3.34
C SER A 64 -15.39 -1.36 -2.81
N LEU A 65 -14.78 -1.56 -1.64
CA LEU A 65 -14.81 -2.84 -0.90
C LEU A 65 -16.21 -3.21 -0.39
#